data_AF-Q2L2E6-F1
#
_entry.id   AF-Q2L2E6-F1
#
_cell.length_a   1.000
_cell.length_b   1.000
_cell.length_c   1.000
_cell.angle_alpha   90.00
_cell.angle_beta   90.00
_cell.angle_gamma   90.00
#
_symmetry.space_group_name_H-M   'P 1'
#
loop_
_entity.id
_entity.type
_entity.pdbx_description
1 polymer ?
#
loop_
_entity_poly.entity_id
_entity_poly.type
_entity_poly.pdbx_seq_one_letter_code
_entity_poly.pdbx_strand_id
1 'polypeptide(L)'
;MKYAREVIDLMAAFPGREFRMAEILRHVTGARNLPAREVEAARKGVRRVLVHLEDSGQVLRHTGAEKSALYSWAAAACQARERYVTARRALPLSV
;
A
#
# COMPACT_ATOMS: atom_id res chain seq x y z
N MET A 1 -12.64 6.75 -3.25
CA MET A 1 -12.54 5.46 -2.54
C MET A 1 -12.90 5.68 -1.07
N LYS A 2 -13.86 4.93 -0.49
CA LYS A 2 -14.40 5.21 0.87
C LYS A 2 -13.35 5.06 2.00
N TYR A 3 -12.44 4.11 1.85
CA TYR A 3 -11.49 3.71 2.93
C TYR A 3 -10.09 4.33 2.81
N ALA A 4 -9.86 5.23 1.85
CA ALA A 4 -8.52 5.74 1.57
C ALA A 4 -7.93 6.49 2.77
N ARG A 5 -8.74 7.37 3.38
CA ARG A 5 -8.32 8.18 4.52
C ARG A 5 -7.95 7.32 5.73
N GLU A 6 -8.79 6.36 6.10
CA GLU A 6 -8.52 5.50 7.26
C GLU A 6 -7.28 4.62 7.07
N VAL A 7 -7.04 4.12 5.85
CA VAL A 7 -5.83 3.36 5.55
C VAL A 7 -4.59 4.24 5.68
N ILE A 8 -4.63 5.46 5.15
CA ILE A 8 -3.52 6.41 5.24
C ILE A 8 -3.30 6.82 6.70
N ASP A 9 -4.34 7.18 7.44
CA ASP A 9 -4.24 7.60 8.84
C ASP A 9 -3.65 6.46 9.71
N LEU A 10 -4.08 5.21 9.49
CA LEU A 10 -3.52 4.04 10.18
C LEU A 10 -2.04 3.82 9.84
N MET A 11 -1.70 3.77 8.55
CA MET A 11 -0.36 3.42 8.11
C MET A 11 0.64 4.54 8.39
N ALA A 12 0.24 5.80 8.22
CA ALA A 12 1.05 6.98 8.51
C ALA A 12 1.31 7.17 10.01
N ALA A 13 0.38 6.76 10.88
CA ALA A 13 0.59 6.79 12.33
C ALA A 13 1.66 5.80 12.80
N PHE A 14 1.92 4.73 12.04
CA PHE A 14 2.90 3.69 12.36
C PHE A 14 3.91 3.51 11.21
N PRO A 15 4.81 4.48 11.00
CA PRO A 15 5.79 4.41 9.93
C PRO A 15 6.72 3.20 10.11
N GLY A 16 6.99 2.46 9.03
CA GLY A 16 7.85 1.28 9.05
C GLY A 16 7.28 0.01 9.69
N ARG A 17 6.07 0.06 10.27
CA ARG A 17 5.40 -1.14 10.76
C ARG A 17 4.85 -1.97 9.61
N GLU A 18 5.02 -3.28 9.70
CA GLU A 18 4.41 -4.23 8.78
C GLU A 18 2.98 -4.53 9.21
N PHE A 19 2.05 -4.46 8.25
CA PHE A 19 0.65 -4.75 8.42
C PHE A 19 0.20 -5.83 7.44
N ARG A 20 -0.57 -6.78 7.95
CA ARG A 20 -1.30 -7.74 7.11
C ARG A 20 -2.59 -7.12 6.61
N MET A 21 -3.07 -7.59 5.45
CA MET A 21 -4.37 -7.22 4.90
C MET A 21 -5.52 -7.38 5.91
N ALA A 22 -5.51 -8.46 6.70
CA ALA A 22 -6.52 -8.71 7.72
C ALA A 22 -6.51 -7.68 8.87
N GLU A 23 -5.33 -7.19 9.25
CA GLU A 23 -5.19 -6.18 10.31
C GLU A 23 -5.69 -4.81 9.84
N ILE A 24 -5.37 -4.43 8.60
CA ILE A 24 -5.89 -3.22 7.97
C ILE A 24 -7.41 -3.28 7.89
N LEU A 25 -7.96 -4.41 7.44
CA LEU A 25 -9.40 -4.61 7.40
C LEU A 25 -10.04 -4.50 8.79
N ARG A 26 -9.45 -5.14 9.81
CA ARG A 26 -9.97 -5.06 11.18
C ARG A 26 -10.01 -3.63 11.70
N HIS A 27 -9.01 -2.81 11.35
CA HIS A 27 -8.99 -1.41 11.74
C HIS A 27 -10.05 -0.59 11.01
N VAL A 28 -10.12 -0.72 9.68
CA VAL A 28 -11.07 0.00 8.81
C VAL A 28 -12.52 -0.37 9.11
N THR A 29 -12.79 -1.62 9.49
CA THR A 29 -14.15 -2.06 9.86
C THR A 29 -14.47 -1.84 11.33
N GLY A 30 -13.53 -1.32 12.12
CA GLY A 30 -13.68 -1.09 13.56
C GLY A 30 -13.93 -2.37 14.36
N ALA A 31 -13.37 -3.50 13.93
CA ALA A 31 -13.60 -4.83 14.49
C ALA A 31 -15.08 -5.25 14.58
N ARG A 32 -15.97 -4.63 13.80
CA ARG A 32 -17.39 -5.02 13.74
C ARG A 32 -17.52 -6.34 13.00
N ASN A 33 -18.39 -7.22 13.49
CA ASN A 33 -18.83 -8.42 12.76
C ASN A 33 -19.71 -7.99 11.59
N LEU A 34 -19.07 -7.61 10.49
CA LEU A 34 -19.72 -7.31 9.23
C LEU A 34 -20.06 -8.60 8.48
N PRO A 35 -21.16 -8.63 7.71
CA PRO A 35 -21.45 -9.76 6.84
C PRO A 35 -20.33 -9.93 5.81
N ALA A 36 -20.04 -11.19 5.42
CA ALA A 36 -18.92 -11.53 4.54
C ALA A 36 -18.89 -10.71 3.23
N ARG A 37 -20.06 -10.35 2.68
CA ARG A 37 -20.20 -9.50 1.49
C ARG A 37 -19.58 -8.11 1.67
N GLU A 38 -19.73 -7.51 2.86
CA GLU A 38 -19.25 -6.17 3.18
C GLU A 38 -17.75 -6.21 3.47
N VAL A 39 -17.26 -7.29 4.08
CA VAL A 39 -15.82 -7.54 4.26
C VAL A 39 -15.13 -7.65 2.90
N GLU A 40 -15.71 -8.38 1.95
CA GLU A 40 -15.12 -8.49 0.60
C GLU A 40 -15.18 -7.19 -0.20
N ALA A 41 -16.26 -6.41 -0.03
CA ALA A 41 -16.32 -5.06 -0.60
C ALA A 41 -15.26 -4.14 0.01
N ALA A 42 -15.05 -4.21 1.33
CA ALA A 42 -14.00 -3.48 2.04
C ALA A 42 -12.60 -3.92 1.58
N ARG A 43 -12.36 -5.23 1.47
CA ARG A 43 -11.11 -5.82 0.94
C ARG A 43 -10.79 -5.29 -0.45
N LYS A 44 -11.77 -5.26 -1.36
CA LYS A 44 -11.58 -4.72 -2.72
C LYS A 44 -11.26 -3.22 -2.68
N GLY A 45 -11.93 -2.46 -1.81
CA GLY A 45 -11.67 -1.04 -1.60
C GLY A 45 -10.26 -0.77 -1.09
N VAL A 46 -9.86 -1.44 0.00
CA VAL A 46 -8.53 -1.35 0.60
C VAL A 46 -7.45 -1.79 -0.38
N ARG A 47 -7.66 -2.88 -1.13
CA ARG A 47 -6.73 -3.33 -2.16
C ARG A 47 -6.48 -2.28 -3.24
N ARG A 48 -7.54 -1.59 -3.72
CA ARG A 48 -7.39 -0.49 -4.69
C ARG A 48 -6.57 0.68 -4.13
N VAL A 49 -6.79 1.02 -2.86
CA VAL A 49 -6.01 2.06 -2.16
C VAL A 49 -4.54 1.64 -2.06
N LEU A 50 -4.27 0.42 -1.59
CA LEU A 50 -2.90 -0.09 -1.45
C LEU A 50 -2.15 -0.13 -2.78
N VAL A 51 -2.81 -0.52 -3.88
CA VAL A 51 -2.20 -0.49 -5.22
C VAL A 51 -1.85 0.95 -5.63
N HIS A 52 -2.73 1.93 -5.43
CA HIS A 52 -2.40 3.33 -5.71
C HIS A 52 -1.28 3.87 -4.82
N LEU A 53 -1.24 3.47 -3.54
CA LEU A 53 -0.17 3.87 -2.61
C LEU A 53 1.17 3.20 -2.94
N GLU A 54 1.15 1.97 -3.48
CA GLU A 54 2.31 1.26 -4.01
C GLU A 54 2.81 1.94 -5.28
N ASP A 55 1.92 2.28 -6.22
CA ASP A 55 2.25 2.99 -7.46
C ASP A 55 2.84 4.39 -7.20
N SER A 56 2.35 5.07 -6.16
CA SER A 56 2.88 6.38 -5.73
C SER A 56 4.11 6.29 -4.81
N GLY A 57 4.56 5.08 -4.47
CA GLY A 57 5.76 4.84 -3.67
C GLY A 57 5.62 5.15 -2.18
N GLN A 58 4.40 5.39 -1.68
CA GLN A 58 4.11 5.66 -0.27
C GLN A 58 4.02 4.39 0.56
N VAL A 59 3.68 3.26 -0.06
CA VAL A 59 3.58 1.95 0.59
C VAL A 59 4.52 0.97 -0.09
N LEU A 60 5.25 0.20 0.72
CA LEU A 60 6.03 -0.93 0.24
C LEU A 60 5.30 -2.23 0.55
N ARG A 61 5.11 -3.03 -0.50
CA ARG A 61 4.57 -4.38 -0.39
C ARG A 61 5.71 -5.38 -0.28
N HIS A 62 5.79 -6.07 0.84
CA HIS A 62 6.70 -7.18 1.07
C HIS A 62 5.98 -8.49 0.75
N THR A 63 6.32 -9.09 -0.37
CA THR A 63 5.99 -10.49 -0.67
C THR A 63 7.16 -11.35 -0.22
N GLY A 64 7.17 -11.73 1.05
CA GLY A 64 8.12 -12.72 1.58
C GLY A 64 7.77 -14.15 1.17
N ALA A 65 8.56 -15.12 1.65
CA ALA A 65 8.36 -16.55 1.41
C ALA A 65 7.05 -17.12 2.02
N GLU A 66 6.42 -16.37 2.93
CA GLU A 66 5.11 -16.72 3.47
C GLU A 66 3.97 -16.37 2.52
N LYS A 67 2.88 -17.17 2.56
CA LYS A 67 1.66 -16.97 1.75
C LYS A 67 0.92 -15.64 2.01
N SER A 68 1.42 -14.79 2.90
CA SER A 68 0.75 -13.54 3.29
C SER A 68 1.56 -12.32 2.85
N ALA A 69 0.91 -11.43 2.08
CA ALA A 69 1.50 -10.15 1.71
C ALA A 69 1.49 -9.21 2.91
N LEU A 70 2.66 -8.63 3.20
CA LEU A 70 2.85 -7.61 4.23
C LEU A 70 2.98 -6.23 3.57
N TYR A 71 2.45 -5.21 4.22
CA TYR A 71 2.48 -3.83 3.74
C TYR A 71 3.10 -2.94 4.81
N SER A 72 4.01 -2.06 4.41
CA SER A 72 4.65 -1.10 5.31
C SER A 72 4.55 0.32 4.76
N TRP A 73 4.35 1.28 5.66
CA TRP A 73 4.35 2.70 5.28
C TRP A 73 5.78 3.19 5.05
N ALA A 74 6.07 3.62 3.83
CA ALA A 74 7.32 4.27 3.50
C ALA A 74 7.22 5.74 3.87
N ALA A 75 7.45 6.04 5.16
CA ALA A 75 7.57 7.41 5.62
C ALA A 75 8.75 8.09 4.91
N ALA A 76 8.45 8.95 3.94
CA ALA A 76 9.35 9.93 3.33
C ALA A 76 10.63 9.44 2.62
N ALA A 77 11.02 8.16 2.65
CA ALA A 77 12.28 7.71 2.03
C ALA A 77 12.21 7.44 0.52
N CYS A 78 11.02 7.26 -0.07
CA CYS A 78 10.90 6.87 -1.49
C CYS A 78 10.67 8.05 -2.46
N GLN A 79 11.05 9.28 -2.10
CA GLN A 79 11.19 10.34 -3.12
C GLN A 79 12.42 10.12 -4.03
N ALA A 80 13.28 9.15 -3.69
CA ALA A 80 14.55 8.90 -4.37
C ALA A 80 14.48 7.95 -5.58
N ARG A 81 13.38 7.21 -5.82
CA ARG A 81 13.33 6.25 -6.94
C ARG A 81 12.89 6.86 -8.28
N GLU A 82 12.28 8.05 -8.25
CA GLU A 82 11.83 8.73 -9.47
C GLU A 82 12.97 9.36 -10.29
N ARG A 83 14.21 9.35 -9.77
CA ARG A 83 15.42 9.69 -10.55
C ARG A 83 15.97 8.54 -11.40
N TYR A 84 15.58 7.28 -11.17
CA TYR A 84 16.19 6.15 -11.88
C TYR A 84 15.40 5.63 -13.08
N VAL A 85 14.10 5.91 -13.19
CA VAL A 85 13.29 5.41 -14.33
C VAL A 85 13.32 6.38 -15.53
N THR A 86 13.44 7.69 -15.31
CA THR A 86 13.60 8.67 -16.40
C THR A 86 15.02 8.67 -16.99
N ALA A 87 16.04 8.32 -16.21
CA ALA A 87 17.44 8.29 -16.67
C ALA A 87 17.75 7.17 -17.67
N ARG A 88 16.89 6.14 -17.81
CA ARG A 88 17.13 5.01 -18.71
C ARG A 88 16.55 5.17 -20.12
N ARG A 89 15.81 6.25 -20.38
CA ARG A 89 15.14 6.49 -21.68
C ARG A 89 15.76 7.62 -22.51
N ALA A 90 16.85 8.23 -22.03
CA ALA A 90 17.50 9.38 -22.67
C ALA A 90 19.01 9.13 -22.95
N LEU A 91 19.36 7.96 -23.47
CA LEU A 91 20.63 7.79 -24.20
C LEU A 91 20.33 7.91 -25.70
N PRO A 92 20.65 9.03 -26.37
CA PRO A 92 20.78 9.01 -27.81
C PRO A 92 21.97 8.09 -28.15
N LEU A 93 21.68 6.98 -28.82
CA LEU A 93 22.70 6.20 -29.50
C LEU A 93 23.21 7.06 -30.67
N SER A 94 24.29 7.78 -30.43
CA SER A 94 25.09 8.43 -31.47
C SER A 94 26.28 7.52 -31.79
N VAL A 95 26.16 6.70 -32.84
CA VAL A 95 27.25 6.26 -33.72
C VAL A 95 26.66 6.05 -35.11
#